data_AF-A0A9W3J5P5-F1
#
_entry.id   AF-A0A9W3J5P5-F1
#
_cell.length_a   1.000
_cell.length_b   1.000
_cell.length_c   1.000
_cell.angle_alpha   90.00
_cell.angle_beta   90.00
_cell.angle_gamma   90.00
#
_symmetry.space_group_name_H-M   'P 1'
#
loop_
_entity.id
_entity.type
_entity.pdbx_description
1 polymer ?
#
loop_
_entity_poly.entity_id
_entity_poly.type
_entity_poly.pdbx_seq_one_letter_code
_entity_poly.pdbx_strand_id
1 'polypeptide(L)'
;MEIRPKVSEYNSYYATYTNLVSDGNIIHILEQQMKETNLLLKGISNSKGLFRYAPTKWSIKEVIGHIADTERIMAYRLLSIARGETAELPGYNDDMYVLRAAFDKQSMQDLLENLIVVRQSTLYLLRSLDKEAWSQRGNANNSEVTVRALAYIIAGHELHHLQIIKERYLGSDAYPAS
;
A
#
# COMPACT_ATOMS: atom_id res chain seq x y z
N MET A 1 -14.43 10.47 2.22
CA MET A 1 -15.33 9.76 1.28
C MET A 1 -15.78 8.48 1.95
N GLU A 2 -17.09 8.27 2.11
CA GLU A 2 -17.67 7.13 2.85
C GLU A 2 -18.25 6.05 1.93
N ILE A 3 -18.30 6.33 0.62
CA ILE A 3 -18.89 5.41 -0.36
C ILE A 3 -17.79 4.49 -0.89
N ARG A 4 -17.93 3.19 -0.62
CA ARG A 4 -17.05 2.13 -1.14
C ARG A 4 -17.17 2.03 -2.67
N PRO A 5 -16.08 1.68 -3.37
CA PRO A 5 -16.15 1.35 -4.79
C PRO A 5 -17.03 0.11 -5.01
N LYS A 6 -17.84 0.12 -6.07
CA LYS A 6 -18.54 -1.08 -6.56
C LYS A 6 -17.54 -2.02 -7.22
N VAL A 7 -17.88 -3.31 -7.31
CA VAL A 7 -17.06 -4.33 -7.99
C VAL A 7 -16.82 -4.03 -9.48
N SER A 8 -17.63 -3.17 -10.10
CA SER A 8 -17.45 -2.71 -11.49
C SER A 8 -16.52 -1.49 -11.63
N GLU A 9 -15.79 -1.14 -10.58
CA GLU A 9 -14.89 0.01 -10.54
C GLU A 9 -13.41 -0.36 -10.40
N TYR A 10 -13.12 -1.65 -10.43
CA TYR A 10 -11.78 -2.19 -10.37
C TYR A 10 -11.78 -3.62 -10.91
N ASN A 11 -10.64 -4.10 -11.38
CA ASN A 11 -10.46 -5.50 -11.74
C ASN A 11 -10.71 -6.42 -10.53
N SER A 12 -11.42 -7.54 -10.70
CA SER A 12 -11.78 -8.47 -9.62
C SER A 12 -10.60 -8.96 -8.77
N TYR A 13 -9.39 -8.97 -9.32
CA TYR A 13 -8.15 -9.21 -8.58
C TYR A 13 -8.05 -8.34 -7.32
N TYR A 14 -8.42 -7.05 -7.41
CA TYR A 14 -8.32 -6.11 -6.30
C TYR A 14 -9.39 -6.32 -5.22
N ALA A 15 -10.40 -7.18 -5.44
CA ALA A 15 -11.40 -7.50 -4.43
C ALA A 15 -10.75 -8.10 -3.16
N THR A 16 -9.64 -8.81 -3.29
CA THR A 16 -8.89 -9.35 -2.14
C THR A 16 -8.34 -8.26 -1.22
N TYR A 17 -8.13 -7.04 -1.74
CA TYR A 17 -7.68 -5.89 -0.95
C TYR A 17 -8.86 -5.05 -0.50
N THR A 18 -9.75 -4.67 -1.41
CA THR A 18 -10.86 -3.76 -1.08
C THR A 18 -11.84 -4.36 -0.07
N ASN A 19 -11.95 -5.69 0.00
CA ASN A 19 -12.77 -6.38 1.01
C ASN A 19 -12.17 -6.36 2.42
N LEU A 20 -10.87 -6.11 2.58
CA LEU A 20 -10.22 -6.03 3.90
C LEU A 20 -10.49 -4.70 4.60
N VAL A 21 -10.82 -3.66 3.84
CA VAL A 21 -11.03 -2.31 4.38
C VAL A 21 -12.32 -2.28 5.20
N SER A 22 -12.31 -1.73 6.41
CA SER A 22 -13.53 -1.56 7.21
C SER A 22 -14.45 -0.49 6.63
N ASP A 23 -15.71 -0.47 7.06
CA ASP A 23 -16.62 0.63 6.71
C ASP A 23 -16.20 1.93 7.40
N GLY A 24 -16.40 3.05 6.70
CA GLY A 24 -16.08 4.39 7.21
C GLY A 24 -15.45 5.29 6.18
N ASN A 25 -14.98 6.46 6.64
CA ASN A 25 -14.33 7.43 5.77
C ASN A 25 -12.91 6.97 5.42
N ILE A 26 -12.65 6.73 4.14
CA ILE A 26 -11.37 6.20 3.66
C ILE A 26 -10.15 7.05 4.06
N ILE A 27 -10.29 8.38 4.12
CA ILE A 27 -9.18 9.27 4.54
C ILE A 27 -8.84 9.00 6.02
N HIS A 28 -9.86 8.88 6.87
CA HIS A 28 -9.66 8.57 8.28
C HIS A 28 -9.06 7.18 8.49
N ILE A 29 -9.52 6.19 7.72
CA ILE A 29 -8.97 4.82 7.75
C ILE A 29 -7.47 4.86 7.41
N LEU A 30 -7.09 5.53 6.32
CA LEU A 30 -5.69 5.67 5.90
C LEU A 30 -4.82 6.38 6.95
N GLU A 31 -5.37 7.37 7.66
CA GLU A 31 -4.69 8.06 8.77
C GLU A 31 -4.46 7.16 9.99
N GLN A 32 -5.46 6.37 10.39
CA GLN A 32 -5.32 5.46 11.52
C GLN A 32 -4.38 4.32 11.18
N GLN A 33 -4.53 3.74 9.99
CA GLN A 33 -3.67 2.68 9.49
C GLN A 33 -2.19 3.09 9.55
N MET A 34 -1.85 4.31 9.14
CA MET A 34 -0.48 4.83 9.23
C MET A 34 0.08 4.77 10.66
N LYS A 35 -0.75 5.13 11.66
CA LYS A 35 -0.34 5.11 13.09
C LYS A 35 -0.19 3.68 13.60
N GLU A 36 -1.11 2.80 13.22
CA GLU A 36 -1.09 1.39 13.61
C GLU A 36 0.12 0.66 13.01
N THR A 37 0.42 0.87 11.73
CA THR A 37 1.60 0.34 11.06
C THR A 37 2.87 0.80 11.73
N ASN A 38 3.00 2.10 12.01
CA ASN A 38 4.17 2.62 12.71
C ASN A 38 4.29 2.01 14.12
N LEU A 39 3.19 1.90 14.87
CA LEU A 39 3.20 1.31 16.21
C LEU A 39 3.65 -0.15 16.19
N LEU A 40 3.20 -0.92 15.20
CA LEU A 40 3.56 -2.33 15.03
C LEU A 40 5.05 -2.50 14.71
N LEU A 41 5.61 -1.63 13.86
CA LEU A 41 6.92 -1.86 13.24
C LEU A 41 8.07 -1.08 13.87
N LYS A 42 7.82 0.02 14.59
CA LYS A 42 8.87 0.91 15.15
C LYS A 42 9.85 0.22 16.09
N GLY A 43 9.46 -0.90 16.71
CA GLY A 43 10.29 -1.66 17.65
C GLY A 43 11.21 -2.69 16.98
N ILE A 44 11.09 -2.90 15.67
CA ILE A 44 11.85 -3.91 14.94
C ILE A 44 13.25 -3.35 14.63
N SER A 45 14.29 -4.03 15.14
CA SER A 45 15.67 -3.67 14.88
C SER A 45 16.07 -3.91 13.41
N ASN A 46 17.17 -3.30 12.97
CA ASN A 46 17.72 -3.52 11.63
C ASN A 46 18.00 -4.99 11.32
N SER A 47 18.50 -5.76 12.28
CA SER A 47 18.77 -7.19 12.11
C SER A 47 17.48 -8.01 12.02
N LYS A 48 16.49 -7.73 12.86
CA LYS A 48 15.18 -8.41 12.80
C LYS A 48 14.41 -8.07 11.53
N GLY A 49 14.58 -6.85 11.01
CA GLY A 49 14.02 -6.43 9.73
C GLY A 49 14.47 -7.27 8.52
N LEU A 50 15.62 -7.95 8.62
CA LEU A 50 16.14 -8.84 7.58
C LEU A 50 15.55 -10.25 7.62
N PHE A 51 14.73 -10.57 8.64
CA PHE A 51 14.13 -11.88 8.80
C PHE A 51 13.21 -12.23 7.63
N ARG A 52 13.33 -13.48 7.15
CA ARG A 52 12.53 -14.08 6.10
C ARG A 52 11.94 -15.38 6.62
N TYR A 53 10.63 -15.54 6.47
CA TYR A 53 9.96 -16.76 6.93
C TYR A 53 10.18 -17.97 6.01
N ALA A 54 10.73 -17.76 4.80
CA ALA A 54 11.16 -18.81 3.89
C ALA A 54 12.24 -18.30 2.91
N PRO A 55 13.09 -19.18 2.32
CA PRO A 55 14.26 -18.77 1.53
C PRO A 55 13.99 -17.86 0.33
N THR A 56 12.82 -17.95 -0.30
CA THR A 56 12.45 -17.17 -1.49
C THR A 56 11.52 -16.00 -1.18
N LYS A 57 11.29 -15.71 0.11
CA LYS A 57 10.37 -14.67 0.54
C LYS A 57 11.12 -13.42 0.93
N TRP A 58 10.42 -12.29 0.77
CA TRP A 58 10.95 -10.99 1.13
C TRP A 58 11.27 -10.90 2.62
N SER A 59 12.21 -10.03 2.96
CA SER A 59 12.40 -9.60 4.35
C SER A 59 11.27 -8.67 4.79
N ILE A 60 11.17 -8.40 6.09
CA ILE A 60 10.27 -7.35 6.61
C ILE A 60 10.61 -6.00 5.98
N LYS A 61 11.91 -5.68 5.81
CA LYS A 61 12.36 -4.44 5.15
C LYS A 61 11.86 -4.34 3.71
N GLU A 62 11.98 -5.42 2.95
CA GLU A 62 11.50 -5.50 1.57
C GLU A 62 9.98 -5.36 1.47
N VAL A 63 9.22 -5.96 2.41
CA VAL A 63 7.76 -5.77 2.48
C VAL A 63 7.41 -4.30 2.76
N ILE A 64 8.08 -3.63 3.70
CA ILE A 64 7.81 -2.21 4.02
C ILE A 64 8.10 -1.33 2.80
N GLY A 65 9.25 -1.52 2.14
CA GLY A 65 9.60 -0.80 0.93
C GLY A 65 8.59 -1.04 -0.20
N HIS A 66 8.16 -2.29 -0.38
CA HIS A 66 7.13 -2.66 -1.37
C HIS A 66 5.79 -1.94 -1.14
N ILE A 67 5.34 -1.81 0.11
CA ILE A 67 4.11 -1.07 0.44
C ILE A 67 4.27 0.40 0.02
N ALA A 68 5.39 1.02 0.36
CA ALA A 68 5.64 2.42 0.03
C ALA A 68 5.70 2.66 -1.49
N ASP A 69 6.38 1.78 -2.25
CA ASP A 69 6.46 1.89 -3.71
C ASP A 69 5.10 1.64 -4.38
N THR A 70 4.36 0.63 -3.93
CA THR A 70 3.02 0.35 -4.42
C THR A 70 2.10 1.55 -4.20
N GLU A 71 2.13 2.15 -3.01
CA GLU A 71 1.32 3.32 -2.73
C GLU A 71 1.70 4.51 -3.62
N ARG A 72 2.99 4.76 -3.88
CA ARG A 72 3.42 5.80 -4.84
C ARG A 72 2.84 5.57 -6.24
N ILE A 73 2.90 4.33 -6.72
CA ILE A 73 2.39 3.98 -8.06
C ILE A 73 0.87 4.15 -8.11
N MET A 74 0.16 3.69 -7.09
CA MET A 74 -1.30 3.86 -7.01
C MET A 74 -1.68 5.33 -6.85
N ALA A 75 -0.93 6.12 -6.08
CA ALA A 75 -1.13 7.55 -5.91
C ALA A 75 -0.84 8.33 -7.20
N TYR A 76 0.17 7.94 -7.98
CA TYR A 76 0.42 8.47 -9.32
C TYR A 76 -0.76 8.21 -10.26
N ARG A 77 -1.28 6.97 -10.27
CA ARG A 77 -2.48 6.63 -11.06
C ARG A 77 -3.69 7.43 -10.60
N LEU A 78 -3.85 7.55 -9.28
CA LEU A 78 -4.93 8.28 -8.66
C LEU A 78 -4.90 9.75 -9.05
N LEU A 79 -3.72 10.40 -8.97
CA LEU A 79 -3.50 11.76 -9.41
C LEU A 79 -3.86 11.92 -10.89
N SER A 80 -3.29 11.07 -11.75
CA SER A 80 -3.45 11.17 -13.20
C SER A 80 -4.93 11.05 -13.59
N ILE A 81 -5.61 10.03 -13.07
CA ILE A 81 -7.03 9.79 -13.36
C ILE A 81 -7.90 10.91 -12.76
N ALA A 82 -7.61 11.39 -11.55
CA ALA A 82 -8.34 12.50 -10.93
C ALA A 82 -8.16 13.85 -11.67
N ARG A 83 -7.26 13.91 -12.64
CA ARG A 83 -7.03 15.08 -13.51
C ARG A 83 -7.47 14.82 -14.95
N GLY A 84 -8.23 13.75 -15.18
CA GLY A 84 -8.81 13.44 -16.48
C GLY A 84 -7.87 12.74 -17.46
N GLU A 85 -6.79 12.12 -16.99
CA GLU A 85 -5.96 11.27 -17.84
C GLU A 85 -6.78 10.11 -18.42
N THR A 86 -6.63 9.87 -19.72
CA THR A 86 -7.36 8.85 -20.47
C THR A 86 -6.45 7.77 -21.06
N ALA A 87 -5.14 8.05 -21.13
CA ALA A 87 -4.14 7.09 -21.55
C ALA A 87 -4.06 5.88 -20.59
N GLU A 88 -3.67 4.72 -21.14
CA GLU A 88 -3.39 3.52 -20.35
C GLU A 88 -2.16 3.75 -19.45
N LEU A 89 -2.36 3.65 -18.14
CA LEU A 89 -1.28 3.77 -17.17
C LEU A 89 -0.61 2.40 -16.95
N PRO A 90 0.73 2.33 -17.03
CA PRO A 90 1.43 1.04 -17.08
C PRO A 90 1.26 0.24 -15.79
N GLY A 91 1.22 -1.08 -15.95
CA GLY A 91 1.47 -2.06 -14.89
C GLY A 91 2.92 -2.01 -14.39
N TYR A 92 3.23 -2.77 -13.34
CA TYR A 92 4.60 -2.98 -12.87
C TYR A 92 4.76 -4.40 -12.32
N ASN A 93 6.01 -4.83 -12.14
CA ASN A 93 6.35 -6.13 -11.58
C ASN A 93 6.96 -5.95 -10.19
N ASP A 94 6.23 -6.35 -9.17
CA ASP A 94 6.58 -6.14 -7.76
C ASP A 94 7.92 -6.78 -7.40
N ASP A 95 8.14 -8.03 -7.82
CA ASP A 95 9.38 -8.78 -7.54
C ASP A 95 10.60 -8.07 -8.13
N MET A 96 10.49 -7.58 -9.36
CA MET A 96 11.57 -6.84 -10.02
C MET A 96 11.84 -5.49 -9.36
N TYR A 97 10.80 -4.80 -8.90
CA TYR A 97 10.95 -3.53 -8.19
C TYR A 97 11.64 -3.73 -6.85
N VAL A 98 11.18 -4.69 -6.05
CA VAL A 98 11.80 -5.04 -4.75
C VAL A 98 13.26 -5.47 -4.93
N LEU A 99 13.54 -6.33 -5.92
CA LEU A 99 14.90 -6.77 -6.23
C LEU A 99 15.84 -5.60 -6.54
N ARG A 100 15.35 -4.58 -7.24
CA ARG A 100 16.16 -3.42 -7.67
C ARG A 100 16.27 -2.33 -6.61
N ALA A 101 15.33 -2.23 -5.68
CA ALA A 101 15.29 -1.19 -4.65
C ALA A 101 16.30 -1.42 -3.51
N ALA A 102 16.80 -2.65 -3.34
CA ALA A 102 17.79 -3.01 -2.32
C ALA A 102 17.40 -2.57 -0.89
N PHE A 103 16.12 -2.72 -0.52
CA PHE A 103 15.57 -2.29 0.76
C PHE A 103 16.30 -2.86 1.98
N ASP A 104 16.86 -4.07 1.88
CA ASP A 104 17.66 -4.69 2.94
C ASP A 104 18.87 -3.85 3.39
N LYS A 105 19.42 -3.01 2.48
CA LYS A 105 20.55 -2.12 2.78
C LYS A 105 20.15 -0.85 3.51
N GLN A 106 18.86 -0.50 3.51
CA GLN A 106 18.34 0.70 4.17
C GLN A 106 18.06 0.42 5.64
N SER A 107 18.04 1.47 6.47
CA SER A 107 17.68 1.28 7.87
C SER A 107 16.17 1.06 8.02
N MET A 108 15.75 0.31 9.05
CA MET A 108 14.33 0.16 9.39
C MET A 108 13.66 1.52 9.64
N GLN A 109 14.40 2.45 10.26
CA GLN A 109 13.91 3.80 10.53
C GLN A 109 13.62 4.55 9.22
N ASP A 110 14.58 4.55 8.27
CA ASP A 110 14.40 5.24 6.99
C ASP A 110 13.24 4.65 6.19
N LEU A 111 13.08 3.32 6.19
CA LEU A 111 11.99 2.65 5.49
C LEU A 111 10.62 3.02 6.06
N LEU A 112 10.50 3.07 7.40
CA LEU A 112 9.25 3.47 8.06
C LEU A 112 8.94 4.95 7.86
N GLU A 113 9.95 5.82 7.98
CA GLU A 113 9.79 7.24 7.73
C GLU A 113 9.41 7.52 6.27
N ASN A 114 10.00 6.79 5.33
CA ASN A 114 9.63 6.83 3.93
C ASN A 114 8.16 6.47 3.71
N LEU A 115 7.68 5.36 4.29
CA LEU A 115 6.27 4.95 4.20
C LEU A 115 5.33 6.01 4.79
N ILE A 116 5.69 6.60 5.93
CA ILE A 116 4.91 7.69 6.56
C ILE A 116 4.81 8.90 5.63
N VAL A 117 5.92 9.34 5.04
CA VAL A 117 5.93 10.48 4.12
C VAL A 117 5.11 10.21 2.85
N VAL A 118 5.16 8.99 2.31
CA VAL A 118 4.30 8.57 1.19
C VAL A 118 2.84 8.69 1.57
N ARG A 119 2.46 8.11 2.72
CA ARG A 119 1.07 8.13 3.19
C ARG A 119 0.58 9.55 3.43
N GLN A 120 1.41 10.41 4.00
CA GLN A 120 1.09 11.83 4.16
C GLN A 120 0.83 12.51 2.81
N SER A 121 1.71 12.30 1.82
CA SER A 121 1.54 12.82 0.46
C SER A 121 0.23 12.35 -0.17
N THR A 122 -0.08 11.05 -0.07
CA THR A 122 -1.34 10.46 -0.54
C THR A 122 -2.54 11.12 0.15
N LEU A 123 -2.50 11.31 1.47
CA LEU A 123 -3.58 11.94 2.23
C LEU A 123 -3.80 13.40 1.80
N TYR A 124 -2.74 14.17 1.57
CA TYR A 124 -2.86 15.53 1.05
C TYR A 124 -3.47 15.55 -0.37
N LEU A 125 -3.05 14.62 -1.24
CA LEU A 125 -3.65 14.46 -2.55
C LEU A 125 -5.16 14.17 -2.44
N LEU A 126 -5.57 13.17 -1.66
CA LEU A 126 -6.98 12.79 -1.50
C LEU A 126 -7.84 13.91 -0.93
N ARG A 127 -7.32 14.71 0.00
CA ARG A 127 -8.03 15.87 0.58
C ARG A 127 -8.20 17.02 -0.39
N SER A 128 -7.32 17.13 -1.39
CA SER A 128 -7.40 18.18 -2.41
C SER A 128 -8.45 17.90 -3.50
N LEU A 129 -9.01 16.68 -3.53
CA LEU A 129 -9.95 16.27 -4.57
C LEU A 129 -11.36 16.80 -4.28
N ASP A 130 -11.99 17.36 -5.31
CA ASP A 130 -13.43 17.62 -5.30
C ASP A 130 -14.24 16.31 -5.35
N LYS A 131 -15.55 16.41 -5.17
CA LYS A 131 -16.43 15.24 -5.06
C LYS A 131 -16.48 14.45 -6.37
N GLU A 132 -16.44 15.14 -7.49
CA GLU A 132 -16.55 14.59 -8.84
C GLU A 132 -15.32 13.74 -9.19
N ALA A 133 -14.12 14.19 -8.80
CA ALA A 133 -12.86 13.47 -9.00
C ALA A 133 -12.89 12.06 -8.41
N TRP A 134 -13.52 11.83 -7.25
CA TRP A 134 -13.63 10.50 -6.64
C TRP A 134 -14.33 9.46 -7.53
N SER A 135 -15.11 9.91 -8.53
CA SER A 135 -15.80 9.04 -9.49
C SER A 135 -15.21 8.98 -10.87
N GLN A 136 -14.14 9.73 -11.14
CA GLN A 136 -13.46 9.64 -12.41
C GLN A 136 -12.89 8.23 -12.63
N ARG A 137 -13.06 7.76 -13.86
CA ARG A 137 -12.59 6.48 -14.38
C ARG A 137 -11.38 6.73 -15.28
N GLY A 138 -10.42 5.83 -15.21
CA GLY A 138 -9.31 5.77 -16.14
C GLY A 138 -8.83 4.33 -16.29
N ASN A 139 -7.79 4.13 -17.08
CA ASN A 139 -7.29 2.80 -17.38
C ASN A 139 -5.89 2.61 -16.78
N ALA A 140 -5.72 1.55 -16.02
CA ALA A 140 -4.45 1.18 -15.43
C ALA A 140 -4.28 -0.34 -15.38
N ASN A 141 -3.08 -0.80 -15.72
CA ASN A 141 -2.73 -2.22 -15.73
C ASN A 141 -3.69 -3.05 -16.59
N ASN A 142 -4.06 -2.53 -17.77
CA ASN A 142 -5.00 -3.11 -18.72
C ASN A 142 -6.41 -3.29 -18.16
N SER A 143 -6.84 -2.43 -17.23
CA SER A 143 -8.18 -2.49 -16.65
C SER A 143 -8.70 -1.10 -16.26
N GLU A 144 -10.02 -0.91 -16.36
CA GLU A 144 -10.66 0.30 -15.88
C GLU A 144 -10.66 0.34 -14.35
N VAL A 145 -10.39 1.52 -13.79
CA VAL A 145 -10.38 1.76 -12.34
C VAL A 145 -10.87 3.17 -12.01
N THR A 146 -11.52 3.36 -10.86
CA THR A 146 -11.85 4.70 -10.35
C THR A 146 -10.84 5.24 -9.34
N VAL A 147 -10.83 6.56 -9.18
CA VAL A 147 -10.05 7.26 -8.13
C VAL A 147 -10.39 6.72 -6.74
N ARG A 148 -11.68 6.54 -6.41
CA ARG A 148 -12.06 5.93 -5.12
C ARG A 148 -11.58 4.48 -5.00
N ALA A 149 -11.62 3.70 -6.08
CA ALA A 149 -11.13 2.34 -6.04
C ALA A 149 -9.63 2.29 -5.73
N LEU A 150 -8.82 3.17 -6.33
CA LEU A 150 -7.39 3.27 -6.03
C LEU A 150 -7.11 3.61 -4.56
N ALA A 151 -7.89 4.51 -3.95
CA ALA A 151 -7.75 4.80 -2.52
C ALA A 151 -8.05 3.57 -1.62
N TYR A 152 -9.06 2.78 -1.98
CA TYR A 152 -9.38 1.53 -1.26
C TYR A 152 -8.36 0.41 -1.53
N ILE A 153 -7.78 0.36 -2.74
CA ILE A 153 -6.71 -0.56 -3.08
C ILE A 153 -5.47 -0.26 -2.24
N ILE A 154 -5.08 1.01 -2.08
CA ILE A 154 -3.97 1.43 -1.22
C ILE A 154 -4.19 0.93 0.22
N ALA A 155 -5.36 1.24 0.81
CA ALA A 155 -5.68 0.82 2.17
C ALA A 155 -5.65 -0.70 2.33
N GLY A 156 -6.32 -1.43 1.42
CA GLY A 156 -6.44 -2.88 1.46
C GLY A 156 -5.12 -3.61 1.21
N HIS A 157 -4.27 -3.08 0.34
CA HIS A 157 -2.94 -3.63 0.04
C HIS A 157 -2.04 -3.59 1.27
N GLU A 158 -2.00 -2.46 1.98
CA GLU A 158 -1.25 -2.37 3.23
C GLU A 158 -1.82 -3.33 4.29
N LEU A 159 -3.15 -3.41 4.47
CA LEU A 159 -3.77 -4.36 5.42
C LEU A 159 -3.36 -5.81 5.12
N HIS A 160 -3.38 -6.20 3.85
CA HIS A 160 -2.95 -7.52 3.42
C HIS A 160 -1.50 -7.82 3.85
N HIS A 161 -0.58 -6.89 3.60
CA HIS A 161 0.82 -7.09 3.96
C HIS A 161 1.07 -7.04 5.47
N LEU A 162 0.36 -6.19 6.22
CA LEU A 162 0.43 -6.21 7.68
C LEU A 162 -0.05 -7.53 8.27
N GLN A 163 -1.08 -8.14 7.69
CA GLN A 163 -1.54 -9.45 8.12
C GLN A 163 -0.48 -10.52 7.88
N ILE A 164 0.17 -10.51 6.72
CA ILE A 164 1.31 -11.41 6.44
C ILE A 164 2.45 -11.16 7.45
N ILE A 165 2.80 -9.90 7.74
CA ILE A 165 3.84 -9.57 8.74
C ILE A 165 3.49 -10.17 10.10
N LYS A 166 2.25 -9.98 10.57
CA LYS A 166 1.80 -10.51 11.86
C LYS A 166 1.86 -12.04 11.89
N GLU A 167 1.28 -12.70 10.90
CA GLU A 167 1.09 -14.15 10.89
C GLU A 167 2.35 -14.92 10.57
N ARG A 168 3.09 -14.50 9.54
CA ARG A 168 4.19 -15.29 8.98
C ARG A 168 5.56 -14.85 9.45
N TYR A 169 5.71 -13.59 9.88
CA TYR A 169 7.00 -13.10 10.37
C TYR A 169 7.00 -13.04 11.90
N LEU A 170 6.22 -12.14 12.50
CA LEU A 170 6.22 -11.93 13.95
C LEU A 170 5.65 -13.11 14.73
N GLY A 171 4.73 -13.86 14.13
CA GLY A 171 4.17 -15.09 14.67
C GLY A 171 4.97 -16.36 14.35
N SER A 172 6.13 -16.26 13.68
CA SER A 172 6.97 -17.42 13.37
C SER A 172 7.80 -17.86 14.57
N ASP A 173 7.84 -19.17 14.85
CA ASP A 173 8.74 -19.75 15.85
C ASP A 173 10.24 -19.49 15.54
N ALA A 174 10.55 -19.23 14.27
CA ALA A 174 11.91 -18.91 13.83
C ALA A 174 12.24 -17.40 13.94
N TYR A 175 11.27 -16.55 14.33
CA TYR A 175 11.50 -15.12 14.47
C TYR A 175 12.49 -14.85 15.62
N PRO A 176 13.53 -14.02 15.43
CA PRO A 176 14.54 -13.83 16.45
C PRO A 176 13.96 -13.25 17.76
N ALA A 177 14.26 -13.92 18.88
CA ALA A 177 13.93 -13.43 20.22
C ALA A 177 14.58 -12.06 20.49
N SER A 178 14.00 -11.29 21.42
CA SER A 178 14.55 -10.01 21.91
C SER A 178 15.89 -10.20 22.59
#